data_AF-A0AA42H1H4-F1
#
_entry.id   AF-A0AA42H1H4-F1
#
_cell.length_a   1.000
_cell.length_b   1.000
_cell.length_c   1.000
_cell.angle_alpha   90.00
_cell.angle_beta   90.00
_cell.angle_gamma   90.00
#
_symmetry.space_group_name_H-M   'P 1'
#
loop_
_entity.id
_entity.type
_entity.pdbx_description
1 polymer ?
#
loop_
_entity_poly.entity_id
_entity_poly.type
_entity_poly.pdbx_seq_one_letter_code
_entity_poly.pdbx_strand_id
1 'polypeptide(L)'
;MGLATEHAPGVWELSERMEPTLREMGERGDIIRNMHKALEVDGMERDPLTFHIHDGPPETPIVGRVVDKYLSDELGENLTLVVDGIDGQTHHVAGIDPARVEDARIGSIVEIGPADTGQRPSDQTIAAIAEDGVYRPSRHLERAKFEGRVPGSDYEGYVDAHVRRLEALRRVGIVERIDADQWRIPEDFESRAAAYDAGRNRQASVRVLSAFDLEKQIGADGATWLDRRLLSADASDLAPAGFGQQVREAMDRRREHHVEQRDATRSREGRIFYRRNLLATLREREVARVGAEIAEGNGLPFRAAKDGESVSGRFTGTAQLTSGKFAIVEKSHEFTLVPWRPVIDLQLGREVTGIVQGGSASWKIGRQNELSI
;
A
#
# COMPACT_ATOMS: atom_id res chain seq x y z
N MET A 1 8.24 -31.47 21.06
CA MET A 1 8.90 -30.23 21.56
C MET A 1 10.42 -30.34 21.48
N GLY A 2 11.04 -31.53 21.59
CA GLY A 2 12.49 -31.68 21.36
C GLY A 2 13.38 -30.93 22.36
N LEU A 3 12.81 -30.50 23.49
CA LEU A 3 13.49 -29.72 24.52
C LEU A 3 14.35 -30.59 25.43
N ALA A 4 14.01 -31.88 25.54
CA ALA A 4 14.77 -32.86 26.28
C ALA A 4 14.58 -34.25 25.66
N THR A 5 15.59 -35.10 25.81
CA THR A 5 15.57 -36.51 25.40
C THR A 5 15.76 -37.38 26.65
N GLU A 6 14.93 -38.40 26.81
CA GLU A 6 15.12 -39.37 27.89
C GLU A 6 16.12 -40.44 27.44
N HIS A 7 17.26 -40.52 28.13
CA HIS A 7 18.32 -41.49 27.81
C HIS A 7 18.19 -42.79 28.62
N ALA A 8 17.58 -42.71 29.81
CA ALA A 8 17.22 -43.83 30.66
C ALA A 8 16.03 -43.42 31.54
N PRO A 9 15.27 -44.36 32.13
CA PRO A 9 14.13 -44.03 32.99
C PRO A 9 14.50 -43.02 34.08
N GLY A 10 13.93 -41.83 34.01
CA GLY A 10 14.20 -40.74 34.97
C GLY A 10 15.50 -39.96 34.75
N VAL A 11 16.26 -40.23 33.69
CA VAL A 11 17.47 -39.49 33.29
C VAL A 11 17.22 -38.76 31.98
N TRP A 12 17.13 -37.44 32.09
CA TRP A 12 16.81 -36.53 30.99
C TRP A 12 18.02 -35.69 30.63
N GLU A 13 18.30 -35.60 29.34
CA GLU A 13 19.28 -34.66 28.79
C GLU A 13 18.54 -33.53 28.10
N LEU A 14 18.85 -32.28 28.47
CA LEU A 14 18.27 -31.11 27.84
C LEU A 14 18.92 -30.90 26.48
N SER A 15 18.12 -30.54 25.49
CA SER A 15 18.61 -30.25 24.14
C SER A 15 19.51 -29.01 24.15
N GLU A 16 20.63 -29.04 23.43
CA GLU A 16 21.47 -27.86 23.22
C GLU A 16 20.71 -26.70 22.52
N ARG A 17 19.61 -27.02 21.83
CA ARG A 17 18.72 -26.04 21.20
C ARG A 17 17.57 -25.61 22.10
N MET A 18 17.53 -26.03 23.37
CA MET A 18 16.41 -25.74 24.26
C MET A 18 16.18 -24.23 24.43
N GLU A 19 17.22 -23.45 24.73
CA GLU A 19 17.08 -22.00 24.92
C GLU A 19 16.60 -21.28 23.63
N PRO A 20 17.23 -21.48 22.45
CA PRO A 20 16.72 -20.92 21.20
C PRO A 20 15.27 -21.32 20.89
N THR A 21 14.92 -22.59 21.12
CA THR A 21 13.56 -23.10 20.85
C THR A 21 12.53 -22.47 21.80
N LEU A 22 12.85 -22.32 23.08
CA LEU A 22 11.97 -21.66 24.05
C LEU A 22 11.80 -20.17 23.75
N ARG A 23 12.85 -19.50 23.28
CA ARG A 23 12.77 -18.09 22.84
C ARG A 23 11.86 -17.93 21.63
N GLU A 24 12.04 -18.74 20.59
CA GLU A 24 11.20 -18.74 19.39
C GLU A 24 9.74 -19.03 19.73
N MET A 25 9.49 -19.99 20.62
CA MET A 25 8.15 -20.28 21.12
C MET A 25 7.52 -19.11 21.88
N GLY A 26 8.31 -18.40 22.70
CA GLY A 26 7.87 -17.20 23.40
C GLY A 26 7.51 -16.08 22.43
N GLU A 27 8.38 -15.78 21.49
CA GLU A 27 8.18 -14.76 20.44
C GLU A 27 6.93 -15.07 19.60
N ARG A 28 6.77 -16.33 19.17
CA ARG A 28 5.56 -16.77 18.46
C ARG A 28 4.31 -16.59 19.31
N GLY A 29 4.38 -16.93 20.60
CA GLY A 29 3.29 -16.73 21.54
C GLY A 29 2.92 -15.26 21.71
N ASP A 30 3.89 -14.35 21.68
CA ASP A 30 3.67 -12.90 21.78
C ASP A 30 3.03 -12.34 20.51
N ILE A 31 3.49 -12.78 19.34
CA ILE A 31 2.88 -12.44 18.04
C ILE A 31 1.40 -12.86 18.01
N ILE A 32 1.09 -14.10 18.40
CA ILE A 32 -0.30 -14.60 18.43
C ILE A 32 -1.18 -13.74 19.34
N ARG A 33 -0.68 -13.34 20.51
CA ARG A 33 -1.44 -12.46 21.42
C ARG A 33 -1.68 -11.08 20.81
N ASN A 34 -0.69 -10.52 20.11
CA ASN A 34 -0.85 -9.25 19.40
C ASN A 34 -1.87 -9.34 18.25
N MET A 35 -1.82 -10.41 17.45
CA MET A 35 -2.81 -10.66 16.39
C MET A 35 -4.22 -10.76 16.95
N HIS A 36 -4.40 -11.49 18.05
CA HIS A 36 -5.70 -11.62 18.72
C HIS A 36 -6.22 -10.25 19.17
N LYS A 37 -5.38 -9.49 19.87
CA LYS A 37 -5.73 -8.16 20.36
C LYS A 37 -6.10 -7.21 19.21
N ALA A 38 -5.37 -7.26 18.10
CA ALA A 38 -5.66 -6.44 16.92
C ALA A 38 -7.05 -6.74 16.32
N LEU A 39 -7.42 -8.02 16.25
CA LEU A 39 -8.73 -8.44 15.75
C LEU A 39 -9.87 -8.05 16.71
N GLU A 40 -9.67 -8.17 18.03
CA GLU A 40 -10.67 -7.82 19.05
C GLU A 40 -11.05 -6.34 19.03
N VAL A 41 -10.14 -5.43 18.67
CA VAL A 41 -10.40 -3.98 18.60
C VAL A 41 -11.58 -3.67 17.66
N ASP A 42 -11.70 -4.41 16.56
CA ASP A 42 -12.76 -4.28 15.57
C ASP A 42 -13.90 -5.32 15.76
N GLY A 43 -13.93 -6.00 16.91
CA GLY A 43 -14.92 -7.03 17.23
C GLY A 43 -14.82 -8.28 16.34
N MET A 44 -13.64 -8.53 15.76
CA MET A 44 -13.40 -9.70 14.94
C MET A 44 -12.90 -10.86 15.80
N GLU A 45 -13.65 -11.96 15.82
CA GLU A 45 -13.17 -13.21 16.43
C GLU A 45 -12.67 -14.15 15.33
N ARG A 46 -11.45 -14.69 15.52
CA ARG A 46 -10.84 -15.68 14.64
C ARG A 46 -10.30 -16.81 15.49
N ASP A 47 -10.41 -18.04 14.99
CA ASP A 47 -9.77 -19.19 15.61
C ASP A 47 -8.24 -19.02 15.52
N PRO A 48 -7.49 -19.06 16.64
CA PRO A 48 -6.03 -18.97 16.62
C PRO A 48 -5.34 -20.00 15.72
N LEU A 49 -5.99 -21.14 15.42
CA LEU A 49 -5.49 -22.12 14.45
C LEU A 49 -5.42 -21.59 13.01
N THR A 50 -6.12 -20.49 12.71
CA THR A 50 -6.10 -19.81 11.40
C THR A 50 -4.97 -18.78 11.29
N PHE A 51 -4.17 -18.59 12.34
CA PHE A 51 -3.07 -17.64 12.32
C PHE A 51 -1.84 -18.20 11.60
N HIS A 52 -1.34 -17.46 10.64
CA HIS A 52 -0.12 -17.77 9.89
C HIS A 52 0.91 -16.65 10.10
N ILE A 53 2.10 -17.01 10.56
CA ILE A 53 3.18 -16.06 10.83
C ILE A 53 4.24 -16.25 9.75
N HIS A 54 4.61 -15.15 9.09
CA HIS A 54 5.61 -15.10 8.04
C HIS A 54 6.79 -14.26 8.50
N ASP A 55 7.95 -14.90 8.67
CA ASP A 55 9.21 -14.25 9.03
C ASP A 55 9.90 -13.55 7.82
N GLY A 56 9.26 -13.63 6.65
CA GLY A 56 9.71 -13.02 5.40
C GLY A 56 8.58 -13.00 4.36
N PRO A 57 8.89 -12.73 3.08
CA PRO A 57 7.88 -12.66 2.03
C PRO A 57 7.12 -13.96 1.85
N PRO A 58 5.79 -13.92 1.73
CA PRO A 58 4.99 -15.13 1.51
C PRO A 58 5.29 -15.74 0.14
N GLU A 59 5.30 -17.07 0.04
CA GLU A 59 5.51 -17.78 -1.23
C GLU A 59 4.33 -17.60 -2.20
N THR A 60 3.12 -17.51 -1.66
CA THR A 60 1.87 -17.30 -2.39
C THR A 60 1.29 -15.94 -2.05
N PRO A 61 0.76 -15.18 -3.04
CA PRO A 61 0.12 -13.90 -2.76
C PRO A 61 -1.05 -14.03 -1.78
N ILE A 62 -1.04 -13.17 -0.76
CA ILE A 62 -2.07 -13.02 0.26
C ILE A 62 -2.89 -11.80 -0.10
N VAL A 63 -4.19 -11.96 -0.29
CA VAL A 63 -5.13 -10.84 -0.45
C VAL A 63 -6.00 -10.73 0.79
N GLY A 64 -6.09 -9.55 1.39
CA GLY A 64 -6.90 -9.39 2.59
C GLY A 64 -7.00 -7.95 3.06
N ARG A 65 -7.74 -7.76 4.15
CA ARG A 65 -7.89 -6.48 4.83
C ARG A 65 -6.78 -6.30 5.88
N VAL A 66 -6.16 -5.13 5.89
CA VAL A 66 -5.22 -4.74 6.95
C VAL A 66 -5.98 -4.56 8.26
N VAL A 67 -5.62 -5.33 9.28
CA VAL A 67 -6.18 -5.26 10.65
C VAL A 67 -5.25 -4.48 11.57
N ASP A 68 -3.94 -4.64 11.39
CA ASP A 68 -2.94 -3.90 12.17
C ASP A 68 -1.68 -3.63 11.34
N LYS A 69 -0.94 -2.60 11.75
CA LYS A 69 0.31 -2.16 11.14
C LYS A 69 1.19 -1.50 12.21
N TYR A 70 2.34 -2.09 12.50
CA TYR A 70 3.25 -1.58 13.53
C TYR A 70 4.72 -1.83 13.19
N LEU A 71 5.62 -1.05 13.79
CA LEU A 71 7.07 -1.23 13.67
C LEU A 71 7.50 -2.41 14.53
N SER A 72 8.28 -3.33 13.96
CA SER A 72 8.52 -4.63 14.59
C SER A 72 9.98 -5.04 14.70
N ASP A 73 10.92 -4.30 14.11
CA ASP A 73 12.34 -4.53 14.27
C ASP A 73 12.98 -3.53 15.25
N GLU A 74 14.11 -3.91 15.84
CA GLU A 74 14.82 -3.11 16.86
C GLU A 74 15.23 -1.71 16.37
N LEU A 75 15.28 -1.53 15.05
CA LEU A 75 15.62 -0.29 14.35
C LEU A 75 14.40 0.50 13.88
N GLY A 76 13.20 -0.09 13.92
CA GLY A 76 11.98 0.48 13.34
C GLY A 76 12.07 0.71 11.82
N GLU A 77 12.96 0.01 11.13
CA GLU A 77 13.18 0.16 9.69
C GLU A 77 12.05 -0.50 8.90
N ASN A 78 11.57 -1.65 9.37
CA ASN A 78 10.53 -2.42 8.71
C ASN A 78 9.24 -2.43 9.53
N LEU A 79 8.12 -2.54 8.81
CA LEU A 79 6.83 -2.77 9.41
C LEU A 79 6.47 -4.25 9.41
N THR A 80 5.62 -4.58 10.36
CA THR A 80 4.78 -5.76 10.31
C THR A 80 3.35 -5.35 9.95
N LEU A 81 2.72 -6.16 9.11
CA LEU A 81 1.28 -6.11 8.84
C LEU A 81 0.57 -7.32 9.42
N VAL A 82 -0.61 -7.10 9.98
CA VAL A 82 -1.59 -8.15 10.26
C VAL A 82 -2.72 -8.02 9.25
N VAL A 83 -2.99 -9.09 8.50
CA VAL A 83 -3.95 -9.12 7.39
C VAL A 83 -4.97 -10.24 7.60
N ASP A 84 -6.25 -9.90 7.62
CA ASP A 84 -7.37 -10.86 7.61
C ASP A 84 -7.64 -11.24 6.15
N GLY A 85 -7.20 -12.45 5.77
CA GLY A 85 -7.12 -12.95 4.41
C GLY A 85 -8.45 -13.42 3.85
N ILE A 86 -8.63 -13.27 2.54
CA ILE A 86 -9.81 -13.79 1.83
C ILE A 86 -9.85 -15.33 1.84
N ASP A 87 -8.72 -15.98 2.12
CA ASP A 87 -8.56 -17.42 2.29
C ASP A 87 -8.99 -17.93 3.68
N GLY A 88 -9.48 -17.03 4.54
CA GLY A 88 -9.96 -17.34 5.88
C GLY A 88 -8.85 -17.43 6.94
N GLN A 89 -7.59 -17.15 6.57
CA GLN A 89 -6.47 -17.09 7.50
C GLN A 89 -6.19 -15.66 7.95
N THR A 90 -5.59 -15.50 9.13
CA THR A 90 -5.02 -14.21 9.55
C THR A 90 -3.51 -14.30 9.43
N HIS A 91 -2.92 -13.43 8.63
CA HIS A 91 -1.49 -13.44 8.34
C HIS A 91 -0.78 -12.33 9.10
N HIS A 92 0.29 -12.68 9.79
CA HIS A 92 1.30 -11.75 10.27
C HIS A 92 2.48 -11.79 9.31
N VAL A 93 2.83 -10.64 8.73
CA VAL A 93 3.93 -10.53 7.75
C VAL A 93 4.88 -9.43 8.18
N ALA A 94 6.10 -9.82 8.55
CA ALA A 94 7.17 -8.89 8.89
C ALA A 94 7.99 -8.46 7.66
N GLY A 95 8.87 -7.47 7.83
CA GLY A 95 9.85 -7.10 6.81
C GLY A 95 9.29 -6.24 5.65
N ILE A 96 8.20 -5.51 5.90
CA ILE A 96 7.57 -4.64 4.91
C ILE A 96 8.25 -3.27 4.90
N ASP A 97 8.62 -2.76 3.72
CA ASP A 97 9.04 -1.36 3.58
C ASP A 97 7.88 -0.43 3.97
N PRO A 98 8.04 0.49 4.94
CA PRO A 98 7.08 1.55 5.20
C PRO A 98 6.58 2.25 3.95
N ALA A 99 7.46 2.46 2.97
CA ALA A 99 7.13 3.16 1.74
C ALA A 99 6.10 2.45 0.85
N ARG A 100 5.96 1.13 0.98
CA ARG A 100 5.00 0.33 0.19
C ARG A 100 3.57 0.38 0.72
N VAL A 101 3.40 0.86 1.95
CA VAL A 101 2.14 0.79 2.70
C VAL A 101 1.70 2.17 3.22
N GLU A 102 2.26 3.24 2.69
CA GLU A 102 1.95 4.62 3.07
C GLU A 102 0.48 4.97 2.82
N ASP A 103 -0.04 4.54 1.67
CA ASP A 103 -1.44 4.74 1.29
C ASP A 103 -2.38 3.69 1.93
N ALA A 104 -1.84 2.70 2.64
CA ALA A 104 -2.62 1.66 3.32
C ALA A 104 -2.95 2.06 4.76
N ARG A 105 -4.22 1.97 5.12
CA ARG A 105 -4.75 2.19 6.47
C ARG A 105 -5.31 0.89 7.03
N ILE A 106 -5.60 0.87 8.33
CA ILE A 106 -6.46 -0.17 8.89
C ILE A 106 -7.79 -0.16 8.12
N GLY A 107 -8.23 -1.34 7.70
CA GLY A 107 -9.38 -1.53 6.82
C GLY A 107 -9.06 -1.59 5.32
N SER A 108 -7.93 -1.05 4.86
CA SER A 108 -7.54 -1.11 3.44
C SER A 108 -7.38 -2.56 2.98
N ILE A 109 -7.68 -2.81 1.70
CA ILE A 109 -7.48 -4.12 1.08
C ILE A 109 -6.14 -4.10 0.35
N VAL A 110 -5.28 -5.06 0.69
CA VAL A 110 -3.92 -5.19 0.16
C VAL A 110 -3.70 -6.57 -0.44
N GLU A 111 -2.73 -6.65 -1.34
CA GLU A 111 -2.11 -7.89 -1.78
C GLU A 111 -0.64 -7.86 -1.32
N ILE A 112 -0.22 -8.88 -0.58
CA ILE A 112 1.16 -9.11 -0.18
C ILE A 112 1.67 -10.32 -0.93
N GLY A 113 2.66 -10.13 -1.78
CA GLY A 113 3.21 -11.18 -2.62
C GLY A 113 4.63 -11.59 -2.25
N PRO A 114 5.22 -12.48 -3.06
CA PRO A 114 6.62 -12.87 -2.94
C PRO A 114 7.58 -11.68 -2.95
N ALA A 115 8.81 -12.00 -2.59
CA ALA A 115 9.94 -11.07 -2.61
C ALA A 115 9.99 -10.25 -3.90
N ASP A 116 9.98 -8.92 -3.76
CA ASP A 116 10.31 -8.04 -4.87
C ASP A 116 11.83 -8.06 -5.07
N THR A 117 12.26 -8.15 -6.34
CA THR A 117 13.68 -8.05 -6.71
C THR A 117 14.08 -6.60 -7.03
N GLY A 118 13.09 -5.72 -7.10
CA GLY A 118 13.30 -4.28 -7.23
C GLY A 118 13.91 -3.66 -5.97
N GLN A 119 14.58 -2.54 -6.18
CA GLN A 119 15.13 -1.73 -5.12
C GLN A 119 14.02 -1.20 -4.18
N ARG A 120 14.33 -1.08 -2.89
CA ARG A 120 13.46 -0.48 -1.87
C ARG A 120 12.94 0.90 -2.32
N PRO A 121 11.62 1.15 -2.28
CA PRO A 121 11.06 2.48 -2.59
C PRO A 121 11.58 3.58 -1.66
N SER A 122 11.88 3.26 -0.41
CA SER A 122 12.51 4.19 0.54
C SER A 122 13.89 4.66 0.05
N ASP A 123 14.72 3.75 -0.47
CA ASP A 123 16.04 4.09 -1.00
C ASP A 123 15.95 4.97 -2.26
N GLN A 124 15.02 4.65 -3.18
CA GLN A 124 14.78 5.46 -4.37
C GLN A 124 14.34 6.88 -3.99
N THR A 125 13.49 7.01 -2.98
CA THR A 125 13.00 8.31 -2.49
C THR A 125 14.13 9.11 -1.83
N ILE A 126 14.97 8.47 -1.02
CA ILE A 126 16.16 9.11 -0.42
C ILE A 126 17.08 9.63 -1.52
N ALA A 127 17.43 8.80 -2.50
CA ALA A 127 18.31 9.18 -3.61
C ALA A 127 17.72 10.33 -4.45
N ALA A 128 16.41 10.31 -4.69
CA ALA A 128 15.72 11.34 -5.47
C ALA A 128 15.57 12.69 -4.75
N ILE A 129 15.63 12.71 -3.43
CA ILE A 129 15.50 13.92 -2.60
C ILE A 129 16.86 14.52 -2.26
N ALA A 130 17.92 13.71 -2.26
CA ALA A 130 19.25 14.20 -1.97
C ALA A 130 19.73 15.21 -3.02
N GLU A 131 20.33 16.31 -2.55
CA GLU A 131 20.94 17.34 -3.37
C GLU A 131 22.45 17.36 -3.07
N ASP A 132 23.28 17.30 -4.11
CA ASP A 132 24.74 17.25 -4.01
C ASP A 132 25.26 16.17 -3.03
N GLY A 133 24.62 15.00 -3.04
CA GLY A 133 24.96 13.87 -2.15
C GLY A 133 24.52 14.04 -0.69
N VAL A 134 23.68 15.04 -0.39
CA VAL A 134 23.17 15.30 0.96
C VAL A 134 21.65 15.18 0.98
N TYR A 135 21.16 14.22 1.77
CA TYR A 135 19.73 14.10 2.08
C TYR A 135 19.40 14.91 3.35
N ARG A 136 18.28 15.66 3.31
CA ARG A 136 17.79 16.48 4.42
C ARG A 136 16.35 16.10 4.81
N PRO A 137 16.11 15.55 6.01
CA PRO A 137 14.76 15.25 6.51
C PRO A 137 13.81 16.45 6.48
N SER A 138 14.28 17.65 6.85
CA SER A 138 13.49 18.88 6.79
C SER A 138 12.95 19.17 5.39
N ARG A 139 13.81 19.04 4.37
CA ARG A 139 13.43 19.20 2.95
C ARG A 139 12.47 18.12 2.51
N HIS A 140 12.69 16.87 2.93
CA HIS A 140 11.73 15.80 2.66
C HIS A 140 10.37 16.10 3.28
N LEU A 141 10.33 16.60 4.51
CA LEU A 141 9.08 16.94 5.20
C LEU A 141 8.33 18.09 4.52
N GLU A 142 9.03 19.17 4.17
CA GLU A 142 8.48 20.29 3.40
C GLU A 142 7.89 19.80 2.09
N ARG A 143 8.64 18.95 1.38
CA ARG A 143 8.21 18.35 0.12
C ARG A 143 7.01 17.44 0.31
N ALA A 144 7.00 16.55 1.30
CA ALA A 144 5.90 15.63 1.57
C ALA A 144 4.61 16.38 1.96
N LYS A 145 4.72 17.43 2.79
CA LYS A 145 3.60 18.31 3.19
C LYS A 145 3.05 19.08 2.00
N PHE A 146 3.93 19.64 1.18
CA PHE A 146 3.53 20.26 -0.09
C PHE A 146 2.90 19.23 -1.02
N GLU A 147 3.36 17.97 -0.96
CA GLU A 147 2.92 16.90 -1.84
C GLU A 147 1.56 16.28 -1.56
N GLY A 148 0.99 16.52 -0.39
CA GLY A 148 -0.23 15.82 0.01
C GLY A 148 -0.05 14.30 -0.06
N ARG A 149 1.21 13.83 0.01
CA ARG A 149 1.62 12.47 -0.35
C ARG A 149 1.21 11.44 0.69
N VAL A 150 0.89 11.91 1.90
CA VAL A 150 0.45 11.11 3.02
C VAL A 150 -1.05 11.30 3.26
N PRO A 151 -1.89 10.32 2.91
CA PRO A 151 -3.30 10.36 3.24
C PRO A 151 -3.48 10.34 4.76
N GLY A 152 -3.91 11.46 5.37
CA GLY A 152 -4.20 11.53 6.82
C GLY A 152 -3.24 12.44 7.59
N SER A 153 -2.30 13.09 6.92
CA SER A 153 -1.42 14.15 7.44
C SER A 153 -0.30 13.74 8.40
N ASP A 154 0.03 12.44 8.51
CA ASP A 154 1.22 11.98 9.27
C ASP A 154 2.52 12.08 8.44
N TYR A 155 2.85 13.31 8.05
CA TYR A 155 4.05 13.57 7.25
C TYR A 155 5.35 13.33 8.04
N GLU A 156 5.30 13.47 9.36
CA GLU A 156 6.46 13.24 10.22
C GLU A 156 6.76 11.74 10.32
N GLY A 157 5.77 10.90 10.56
CA GLY A 157 5.95 9.44 10.55
C GLY A 157 6.46 8.91 9.22
N TYR A 158 6.04 9.52 8.10
CA TYR A 158 6.53 9.22 6.76
C TYR A 158 8.03 9.55 6.58
N VAL A 159 8.47 10.75 6.97
CA VAL A 159 9.90 11.12 6.89
C VAL A 159 10.74 10.31 7.88
N ASP A 160 10.21 10.06 9.08
CA ASP A 160 10.88 9.26 10.10
C ASP A 160 11.19 7.84 9.63
N ALA A 161 10.32 7.24 8.80
CA ALA A 161 10.60 5.95 8.20
C ALA A 161 11.89 5.98 7.33
N HIS A 162 12.09 7.04 6.56
CA HIS A 162 13.29 7.23 5.74
C HIS A 162 14.53 7.52 6.60
N VAL A 163 14.37 8.25 7.72
CA VAL A 163 15.45 8.49 8.68
C VAL A 163 15.87 7.18 9.37
N ARG A 164 14.93 6.32 9.74
CA ARG A 164 15.23 4.99 10.33
C ARG A 164 15.99 4.11 9.33
N ARG A 165 15.61 4.13 8.04
CA ARG A 165 16.37 3.46 6.97
C ARG A 165 17.81 3.99 6.89
N LEU A 166 18.01 5.30 6.95
CA LEU A 166 19.35 5.90 6.95
C LEU A 166 20.17 5.52 8.19
N GLU A 167 19.57 5.47 9.38
CA GLU A 167 20.24 4.99 10.60
C GLU A 167 20.66 3.52 10.48
N ALA A 168 19.85 2.66 9.88
CA ALA A 168 20.19 1.26 9.63
C ALA A 168 21.42 1.15 8.70
N LEU A 169 21.43 1.90 7.60
CA LEU A 169 22.54 1.95 6.64
C LEU A 169 23.81 2.59 7.24
N ARG A 170 23.66 3.53 8.19
CA ARG A 170 24.78 4.15 8.91
C ARG A 170 25.55 3.14 9.76
N ARG A 171 24.84 2.24 10.44
CA ARG A 171 25.44 1.23 11.32
C ARG A 171 26.36 0.26 10.59
N VAL A 172 26.15 0.09 9.28
CA VAL A 172 26.99 -0.73 8.40
C VAL A 172 27.94 0.10 7.53
N GLY A 173 28.01 1.42 7.75
CA GLY A 173 28.96 2.32 7.09
C GLY A 173 28.62 2.66 5.63
N ILE A 174 27.36 2.50 5.20
CA ILE A 174 26.94 2.87 3.84
C ILE A 174 26.69 4.39 3.73
N VAL A 175 26.13 4.99 4.77
CA VAL A 175 25.85 6.44 4.85
C VAL A 175 26.47 7.06 6.09
N GLU A 176 26.68 8.37 6.07
CA GLU A 176 27.20 9.12 7.22
C GLU A 176 26.19 10.15 7.70
N ARG A 177 26.00 10.21 9.03
CA ARG A 177 25.20 11.27 9.65
C ARG A 177 26.13 12.46 9.94
N ILE A 178 25.89 13.59 9.28
CA ILE A 178 26.63 14.84 9.52
C ILE A 178 26.05 15.50 10.79
N ASP A 179 24.73 15.66 10.85
CA ASP A 179 23.99 16.18 12.00
C ASP A 179 22.55 15.62 12.05
N ALA A 180 21.62 16.26 12.76
CA ALA A 180 20.24 15.79 12.84
C ALA A 180 19.43 15.95 11.54
N ASP A 181 19.81 16.90 10.67
CA ASP A 181 19.11 17.24 9.45
C ASP A 181 19.95 16.99 8.18
N GLN A 182 21.16 16.44 8.31
CA GLN A 182 22.07 16.24 7.19
C GLN A 182 22.67 14.84 7.18
N TRP A 183 22.43 14.14 6.08
CA TRP A 183 22.91 12.80 5.81
C TRP A 183 23.71 12.78 4.52
N ARG A 184 24.96 12.35 4.58
CA ARG A 184 25.78 12.12 3.39
C ARG A 184 25.50 10.74 2.84
N ILE A 185 25.08 10.69 1.58
CA ILE A 185 24.87 9.45 0.83
C ILE A 185 25.92 9.36 -0.30
N PRO A 186 26.49 8.18 -0.58
CA PRO A 186 27.48 8.02 -1.64
C PRO A 186 26.80 7.99 -3.02
N GLU A 187 27.56 8.24 -4.10
CA GLU A 187 27.03 8.21 -5.47
C GLU A 187 26.47 6.84 -5.88
N ASP A 188 27.00 5.75 -5.31
CA ASP A 188 26.56 4.37 -5.52
C ASP A 188 25.58 3.88 -4.43
N PHE A 189 24.94 4.80 -3.70
CA PHE A 189 24.03 4.54 -2.57
C PHE A 189 23.03 3.42 -2.85
N GLU A 190 22.31 3.53 -3.97
CA GLU A 190 21.26 2.60 -4.37
C GLU A 190 21.76 1.17 -4.51
N SER A 191 22.95 1.00 -5.09
CA SER A 191 23.58 -0.32 -5.28
C SER A 191 24.08 -0.91 -3.96
N ARG A 192 24.66 -0.08 -3.08
CA ARG A 192 25.12 -0.52 -1.75
C ARG A 192 23.97 -0.92 -0.84
N ALA A 193 22.88 -0.15 -0.86
CA ALA A 193 21.67 -0.43 -0.10
C ALA A 193 21.01 -1.73 -0.57
N ALA A 194 20.91 -1.95 -1.88
CA ALA A 194 20.41 -3.21 -2.44
C ALA A 194 21.29 -4.43 -2.06
N ALA A 195 22.62 -4.28 -2.08
CA ALA A 195 23.54 -5.33 -1.65
C ALA A 195 23.42 -5.66 -0.16
N TYR A 196 23.17 -4.65 0.67
CA TYR A 196 22.91 -4.82 2.10
C TYR A 196 21.63 -5.64 2.37
N ASP A 197 20.56 -5.37 1.62
CA ASP A 197 19.27 -6.07 1.81
C ASP A 197 19.29 -7.52 1.28
N ALA A 198 20.04 -7.78 0.21
CA ALA A 198 20.11 -9.09 -0.44
C ALA A 198 20.56 -10.23 0.50
N GLY A 199 21.30 -9.91 1.57
CA GLY A 199 21.79 -10.88 2.55
C GLY A 199 20.96 -11.06 3.81
N ARG A 200 19.88 -10.28 4.02
CA ARG A 200 19.23 -10.18 5.35
C ARG A 200 17.72 -10.39 5.39
N ASN A 201 16.97 -9.94 4.38
CA ASN A 201 15.57 -10.30 4.21
C ASN A 201 15.06 -9.62 2.95
N ARG A 202 14.68 -10.42 1.94
CA ARG A 202 14.01 -9.87 0.76
C ARG A 202 12.69 -9.27 1.23
N GLN A 203 12.30 -8.13 0.67
CA GLN A 203 11.06 -7.47 1.07
C GLN A 203 9.87 -8.06 0.33
N ALA A 204 8.76 -8.24 1.03
CA ALA A 204 7.53 -8.64 0.37
C ALA A 204 7.06 -7.54 -0.58
N SER A 205 6.60 -7.94 -1.76
CA SER A 205 5.84 -7.01 -2.60
C SER A 205 4.52 -6.69 -1.89
N VAL A 206 4.13 -5.42 -1.88
CA VAL A 206 2.83 -5.00 -1.35
C VAL A 206 2.15 -4.09 -2.36
N ARG A 207 0.87 -4.36 -2.61
CA ARG A 207 0.02 -3.58 -3.50
C ARG A 207 -1.28 -3.23 -2.80
N VAL A 208 -1.58 -1.95 -2.67
CA VAL A 208 -2.86 -1.47 -2.15
C VAL A 208 -3.93 -1.65 -3.22
N LEU A 209 -4.84 -2.60 -3.02
CA LEU A 209 -5.95 -2.88 -3.94
C LEU A 209 -7.10 -1.89 -3.76
N SER A 210 -7.33 -1.48 -2.51
CA SER A 210 -8.28 -0.44 -2.12
C SER A 210 -7.79 0.24 -0.85
N ALA A 211 -7.68 1.56 -0.87
CA ALA A 211 -7.43 2.34 0.35
C ALA A 211 -8.65 2.34 1.29
N PHE A 212 -9.85 2.03 0.78
CA PHE A 212 -11.11 2.03 1.52
C PHE A 212 -11.42 0.65 2.09
N ASP A 213 -12.06 0.65 3.26
CA ASP A 213 -12.64 -0.54 3.88
C ASP A 213 -13.74 -1.19 3.04
N LEU A 214 -14.09 -2.42 3.39
CA LEU A 214 -15.03 -3.25 2.64
C LEU A 214 -16.44 -2.63 2.59
N GLU A 215 -16.93 -2.10 3.71
CA GLU A 215 -18.29 -1.54 3.81
C GLU A 215 -18.45 -0.28 2.96
N LYS A 216 -17.46 0.63 2.98
CA LYS A 216 -17.48 1.84 2.13
C LYS A 216 -17.55 1.52 0.64
N GLN A 217 -17.06 0.37 0.21
CA GLN A 217 -17.11 -0.03 -1.19
C GLN A 217 -18.49 -0.51 -1.64
N ILE A 218 -19.35 -0.99 -0.75
CA ILE A 218 -20.64 -1.56 -1.12
C ILE A 218 -21.55 -0.51 -1.78
N GLY A 219 -21.62 0.69 -1.18
CA GLY A 219 -22.45 1.79 -1.66
C GLY A 219 -21.72 2.87 -2.47
N ALA A 220 -20.45 2.65 -2.85
CA ALA A 220 -19.66 3.66 -3.55
C ALA A 220 -20.14 3.90 -4.97
N ASP A 221 -20.27 5.17 -5.37
CA ASP A 221 -20.63 5.52 -6.76
C ASP A 221 -19.51 5.21 -7.77
N GLY A 222 -18.27 5.10 -7.29
CA GLY A 222 -17.07 4.82 -8.08
C GLY A 222 -16.78 3.34 -8.27
N ALA A 223 -15.79 3.04 -9.12
CA ALA A 223 -15.35 1.67 -9.37
C ALA A 223 -14.53 1.17 -8.18
N THR A 224 -14.90 0.03 -7.59
CA THR A 224 -14.29 -0.49 -6.37
C THR A 224 -13.48 -1.77 -6.61
N TRP A 225 -12.81 -2.28 -5.57
CA TRP A 225 -12.20 -3.61 -5.65
C TRP A 225 -13.26 -4.71 -5.78
N LEU A 226 -14.43 -4.54 -5.12
CA LEU A 226 -15.57 -5.45 -5.29
C LEU A 226 -16.01 -5.57 -6.75
N ASP A 227 -16.08 -4.47 -7.50
CA ASP A 227 -16.50 -4.49 -8.90
C ASP A 227 -15.54 -5.28 -9.79
N ARG A 228 -14.22 -5.18 -9.53
CA ARG A 228 -13.21 -5.97 -10.22
C ARG A 228 -13.35 -7.45 -9.88
N ARG A 229 -13.69 -7.78 -8.62
CA ARG A 229 -13.95 -9.17 -8.18
C ARG A 229 -15.23 -9.74 -8.78
N LEU A 230 -16.29 -8.95 -8.86
CA LEU A 230 -17.58 -9.33 -9.47
C LEU A 230 -17.47 -9.65 -10.96
N LEU A 231 -16.52 -9.01 -11.66
CA LEU A 231 -16.24 -9.22 -13.07
C LEU A 231 -15.17 -10.30 -13.32
N SER A 232 -14.45 -10.72 -12.29
CA SER A 232 -13.55 -11.86 -12.35
C SER A 232 -14.38 -13.15 -12.40
N ALA A 233 -13.95 -14.12 -13.22
CA ALA A 233 -14.68 -15.36 -13.43
C ALA A 233 -14.63 -16.32 -12.23
N ASP A 234 -13.71 -16.09 -11.28
CA ASP A 234 -13.46 -17.01 -10.19
C ASP A 234 -13.49 -16.31 -8.82
N ALA A 235 -14.28 -16.88 -7.92
CA ALA A 235 -14.40 -16.53 -6.51
C ALA A 235 -14.17 -17.77 -5.61
N SER A 236 -13.56 -18.82 -6.17
CA SER A 236 -13.21 -20.06 -5.45
C SER A 236 -12.10 -19.86 -4.42
N ASP A 237 -11.36 -18.75 -4.52
CA ASP A 237 -10.34 -18.32 -3.57
C ASP A 237 -10.93 -17.72 -2.28
N LEU A 238 -12.23 -17.37 -2.27
CA LEU A 238 -12.91 -16.87 -1.08
C LEU A 238 -13.26 -18.05 -0.15
N ALA A 239 -12.68 -18.07 1.05
CA ALA A 239 -13.07 -19.02 2.07
C ALA A 239 -14.53 -18.83 2.50
N PRO A 240 -15.23 -19.90 2.96
CA PRO A 240 -16.59 -19.82 3.49
C PRO A 240 -16.64 -19.32 4.95
N ALA A 241 -15.54 -18.74 5.45
CA ALA A 241 -15.42 -18.20 6.81
C ALA A 241 -14.52 -16.94 6.80
N GLY A 242 -14.47 -16.23 7.92
CA GLY A 242 -13.60 -15.05 8.10
C GLY A 242 -13.85 -13.96 7.08
N PHE A 243 -12.80 -13.27 6.64
CA PHE A 243 -12.91 -12.19 5.65
C PHE A 243 -13.39 -12.68 4.28
N GLY A 244 -13.05 -13.91 3.87
CA GLY A 244 -13.55 -14.50 2.62
C GLY A 244 -15.08 -14.51 2.53
N GLN A 245 -15.74 -14.88 3.63
CA GLN A 245 -17.21 -14.85 3.73
C GLN A 245 -17.75 -13.42 3.74
N GLN A 246 -17.12 -12.50 4.48
CA GLN A 246 -17.51 -11.09 4.49
C GLN A 246 -17.43 -10.47 3.09
N VAL A 247 -16.38 -10.79 2.32
CA VAL A 247 -16.22 -10.34 0.93
C VAL A 247 -17.33 -10.90 0.05
N ARG A 248 -17.70 -12.18 0.20
CA ARG A 248 -18.80 -12.80 -0.55
C ARG A 248 -20.13 -12.08 -0.28
N GLU A 249 -20.44 -11.79 0.97
CA GLU A 249 -21.63 -11.03 1.37
C GLU A 249 -21.61 -9.59 0.85
N ALA A 250 -20.46 -8.92 0.92
CA ALA A 250 -20.27 -7.58 0.37
C ALA A 250 -20.44 -7.57 -1.15
N MET A 251 -19.96 -8.60 -1.87
CA MET A 251 -20.20 -8.78 -3.30
C MET A 251 -21.69 -8.95 -3.60
N ASP A 252 -22.43 -9.73 -2.80
CA ASP A 252 -23.88 -9.88 -2.94
C ASP A 252 -24.59 -8.53 -2.77
N ARG A 253 -24.28 -7.78 -1.70
CA ARG A 253 -24.85 -6.44 -1.46
C ARG A 253 -24.47 -5.44 -2.56
N ARG A 254 -23.23 -5.49 -3.05
CA ARG A 254 -22.75 -4.66 -4.17
C ARG A 254 -23.50 -4.97 -5.47
N ARG A 255 -23.88 -6.24 -5.72
CA ARG A 255 -24.74 -6.59 -6.87
C ARG A 255 -26.12 -5.96 -6.77
N GLU A 256 -26.74 -5.99 -5.60
CA GLU A 256 -28.03 -5.32 -5.40
C GLU A 256 -27.93 -3.82 -5.64
N HIS A 257 -26.89 -3.18 -5.09
CA HIS A 257 -26.61 -1.78 -5.33
C HIS A 257 -26.49 -1.46 -6.84
N HIS A 258 -25.78 -2.27 -7.62
CA HIS A 258 -25.70 -2.08 -9.08
C HIS A 258 -27.04 -2.24 -9.79
N VAL A 259 -27.90 -3.15 -9.33
CA VAL A 259 -29.25 -3.31 -9.88
C VAL A 259 -30.10 -2.06 -9.58
N GLU A 260 -30.04 -1.54 -8.35
CA GLU A 260 -30.73 -0.31 -7.94
C GLU A 260 -30.26 0.91 -8.75
N GLN A 261 -28.95 1.04 -8.98
CA GLN A 261 -28.34 2.11 -9.78
C GLN A 261 -28.46 1.91 -11.30
N ARG A 262 -29.14 0.83 -11.73
CA ARG A 262 -29.30 0.45 -13.17
C ARG A 262 -27.97 0.23 -13.89
N ASP A 263 -26.93 -0.09 -13.13
CA ASP A 263 -25.60 -0.47 -13.59
C ASP A 263 -25.50 -2.00 -13.79
N ALA A 264 -26.49 -2.76 -13.31
CA ALA A 264 -26.73 -4.16 -13.63
C ALA A 264 -28.22 -4.48 -13.82
N THR A 265 -28.53 -5.60 -14.47
CA THR A 265 -29.90 -6.14 -14.59
C THR A 265 -29.93 -7.60 -14.15
N ARG A 266 -31.05 -8.01 -13.54
CA ARG A 266 -31.26 -9.41 -13.13
C ARG A 266 -32.15 -10.11 -14.15
N SER A 267 -31.69 -11.28 -14.61
CA SER A 267 -32.47 -12.16 -15.48
C SER A 267 -33.59 -12.87 -14.71
N ARG A 268 -34.54 -13.45 -15.43
CA ARG A 268 -35.58 -14.30 -14.81
C ARG A 268 -35.03 -15.54 -14.09
N GLU A 269 -33.84 -15.99 -14.47
CA GLU A 269 -33.12 -17.12 -13.86
C GLU A 269 -32.16 -16.69 -12.74
N GLY A 270 -32.20 -15.41 -12.32
CA GLY A 270 -31.36 -14.89 -11.25
C GLY A 270 -29.93 -14.49 -11.67
N ARG A 271 -29.55 -14.70 -12.93
CA ARG A 271 -28.23 -14.27 -13.43
C ARG A 271 -28.14 -12.74 -13.49
N ILE A 272 -27.01 -12.19 -13.06
CA ILE A 272 -26.73 -10.75 -13.10
C ILE A 272 -25.96 -10.40 -14.37
N PHE A 273 -26.44 -9.40 -15.10
CA PHE A 273 -25.78 -8.84 -16.27
C PHE A 273 -25.40 -7.39 -15.99
N TYR A 274 -24.09 -7.14 -15.87
CA TYR A 274 -23.57 -5.79 -15.70
C TYR A 274 -23.61 -5.01 -17.01
N ARG A 275 -23.69 -3.68 -16.91
CA ARG A 275 -23.51 -2.77 -18.04
C ARG A 275 -22.15 -3.02 -18.70
N ARG A 276 -22.11 -2.91 -20.02
CA ARG A 276 -20.83 -2.84 -20.76
C ARG A 276 -20.01 -1.66 -20.23
N ASN A 277 -18.71 -1.86 -20.05
CA ASN A 277 -17.81 -0.83 -19.53
C ASN A 277 -18.19 -0.33 -18.12
N LEU A 278 -18.74 -1.20 -17.25
CA LEU A 278 -19.13 -0.86 -15.88
C LEU A 278 -18.05 -0.04 -15.14
N LEU A 279 -16.82 -0.57 -15.09
CA LEU A 279 -15.72 0.08 -14.36
C LEU A 279 -15.39 1.48 -14.89
N ALA A 280 -15.45 1.69 -16.21
CA ALA A 280 -15.23 3.01 -16.79
C ALA A 280 -16.35 3.97 -16.41
N THR A 281 -17.60 3.50 -16.49
CA THR A 281 -18.78 4.33 -16.18
C THR A 281 -18.81 4.77 -14.71
N LEU A 282 -18.53 3.85 -13.78
CA LEU A 282 -18.47 4.17 -12.34
C LEU A 282 -17.34 5.16 -12.04
N ARG A 283 -16.16 4.95 -12.64
CA ARG A 283 -15.02 5.87 -12.49
C ARG A 283 -15.34 7.26 -13.01
N GLU A 284 -15.93 7.39 -14.20
CA GLU A 284 -16.30 8.67 -14.77
C GLU A 284 -17.31 9.42 -13.88
N ARG A 285 -18.30 8.71 -13.33
CA ARG A 285 -19.28 9.28 -12.38
C ARG A 285 -18.59 9.80 -11.11
N GLU A 286 -17.70 9.02 -10.51
CA GLU A 286 -16.96 9.43 -9.32
C GLU A 286 -16.02 10.61 -9.58
N VAL A 287 -15.25 10.56 -10.67
CA VAL A 287 -14.32 11.63 -11.06
C VAL A 287 -15.08 12.94 -11.31
N ALA A 288 -16.25 12.88 -11.95
CA ALA A 288 -17.09 14.05 -12.16
C ALA A 288 -17.61 14.65 -10.84
N ARG A 289 -18.10 13.81 -9.92
CA ARG A 289 -18.58 14.24 -8.60
C ARG A 289 -17.45 14.86 -7.77
N VAL A 290 -16.35 14.14 -7.60
CA VAL A 290 -15.20 14.61 -6.79
C VAL A 290 -14.54 15.84 -7.42
N GLY A 291 -14.44 15.88 -8.76
CA GLY A 291 -13.96 17.06 -9.46
C GLY A 291 -14.81 18.30 -9.19
N ALA A 292 -16.15 18.17 -9.20
CA ALA A 292 -17.05 19.26 -8.85
C ALA A 292 -16.87 19.72 -7.40
N GLU A 293 -16.75 18.79 -6.45
CA GLU A 293 -16.51 19.10 -5.02
C GLU A 293 -15.19 19.87 -4.81
N ILE A 294 -14.11 19.46 -5.47
CA ILE A 294 -12.82 20.17 -5.41
C ILE A 294 -12.93 21.56 -6.05
N ALA A 295 -13.67 21.69 -7.14
CA ALA A 295 -13.88 22.98 -7.81
C ALA A 295 -14.60 24.00 -6.92
N GLU A 296 -15.61 23.54 -6.17
CA GLU A 296 -16.32 24.38 -5.19
C GLU A 296 -15.40 24.85 -4.06
N GLY A 297 -14.48 23.99 -3.58
CA GLY A 297 -13.55 24.34 -2.50
C GLY A 297 -12.41 25.27 -2.93
N ASN A 298 -11.87 25.09 -4.14
CA ASN A 298 -10.65 25.77 -4.58
C ASN A 298 -10.90 26.97 -5.51
N GLY A 299 -12.13 27.18 -5.98
CA GLY A 299 -12.48 28.26 -6.91
C GLY A 299 -11.90 28.10 -8.31
N LEU A 300 -11.37 26.92 -8.64
CA LEU A 300 -10.83 26.58 -9.96
C LEU A 300 -11.79 25.61 -10.66
N PRO A 301 -12.28 25.89 -11.88
CA PRO A 301 -13.19 25.00 -12.59
C PRO A 301 -12.60 23.61 -12.85
N PHE A 302 -13.42 22.57 -12.68
CA PHE A 302 -13.06 21.20 -13.02
C PHE A 302 -13.44 20.85 -14.47
N ARG A 303 -12.53 20.19 -15.18
CA ARG A 303 -12.80 19.57 -16.48
C ARG A 303 -12.33 18.12 -16.50
N ALA A 304 -13.27 17.20 -16.77
CA ALA A 304 -12.95 15.79 -16.97
C ALA A 304 -12.15 15.57 -18.26
N ALA A 305 -11.07 14.78 -18.18
CA ALA A 305 -10.36 14.30 -19.36
C ALA A 305 -11.13 13.15 -20.02
N LYS A 306 -11.12 13.15 -21.36
CA LYS A 306 -11.64 12.02 -22.15
C LYS A 306 -10.59 10.93 -22.28
N ASP A 307 -11.06 9.71 -22.54
CA ASP A 307 -10.17 8.62 -22.90
C ASP A 307 -9.40 8.96 -24.20
N GLY A 308 -8.09 8.67 -24.20
CA GLY A 308 -7.16 9.04 -25.27
C GLY A 308 -6.71 10.51 -25.27
N GLU A 309 -7.21 11.35 -24.37
CA GLU A 309 -6.86 12.76 -24.32
C GLU A 309 -5.46 12.99 -23.73
N SER A 310 -4.69 13.89 -24.36
CA SER A 310 -3.43 14.40 -23.80
C SER A 310 -3.73 15.56 -22.84
N VAL A 311 -3.32 15.39 -21.59
CA VAL A 311 -3.42 16.39 -20.53
C VAL A 311 -2.02 16.89 -20.21
N SER A 312 -1.84 18.21 -20.19
CA SER A 312 -0.62 18.87 -19.72
C SER A 312 -0.97 19.96 -18.71
N GLY A 313 -0.08 20.20 -17.77
CA GLY A 313 -0.22 21.25 -16.77
C GLY A 313 0.62 20.95 -15.54
N ARG A 314 0.48 21.79 -14.53
CA ARG A 314 1.21 21.68 -13.27
C ARG A 314 0.56 20.62 -12.39
N PHE A 315 1.33 19.63 -11.95
CA PHE A 315 0.86 18.66 -10.96
C PHE A 315 0.83 19.35 -9.58
N THR A 316 -0.33 19.45 -8.93
CA THR A 316 -0.49 20.24 -7.68
C THR A 316 -0.96 19.46 -6.47
N GLY A 317 -1.42 18.21 -6.65
CA GLY A 317 -1.70 17.33 -5.53
C GLY A 317 -2.32 16.03 -6.00
N THR A 318 -2.72 15.18 -5.05
CA THR A 318 -3.43 13.94 -5.36
C THR A 318 -4.79 13.89 -4.68
N ALA A 319 -5.71 13.12 -5.26
CA ALA A 319 -7.01 12.81 -4.69
C ALA A 319 -7.17 11.29 -4.61
N GLN A 320 -7.54 10.79 -3.42
CA GLN A 320 -7.82 9.37 -3.21
C GLN A 320 -9.30 9.08 -3.46
N LEU A 321 -9.59 8.38 -4.55
CA LEU A 321 -10.94 7.95 -4.95
C LEU A 321 -11.09 6.44 -4.73
N THR A 322 -12.32 5.94 -4.68
CA THR A 322 -12.59 4.49 -4.63
C THR A 322 -12.07 3.79 -5.89
N SER A 323 -12.09 4.50 -7.04
CA SER A 323 -11.50 4.06 -8.31
C SER A 323 -9.98 4.02 -8.35
N GLY A 324 -9.29 4.60 -7.35
CA GLY A 324 -7.83 4.66 -7.26
C GLY A 324 -7.32 6.07 -6.93
N LYS A 325 -5.99 6.25 -6.98
CA LYS A 325 -5.32 7.55 -6.77
C LYS A 325 -5.30 8.35 -8.08
N PHE A 326 -5.61 9.64 -8.00
CA PHE A 326 -5.61 10.57 -9.13
C PHE A 326 -4.68 11.74 -8.85
N ALA A 327 -3.97 12.21 -9.87
CA ALA A 327 -3.22 13.45 -9.89
C ALA A 327 -4.15 14.62 -10.25
N ILE A 328 -4.01 15.72 -9.52
CA ILE A 328 -4.63 17.01 -9.83
C ILE A 328 -3.66 17.75 -10.74
N VAL A 329 -4.06 17.96 -11.99
CA VAL A 329 -3.28 18.69 -12.99
C VAL A 329 -3.97 20.02 -13.28
N GLU A 330 -3.34 21.10 -12.84
CA GLU A 330 -3.83 22.47 -13.03
C GLU A 330 -3.29 23.09 -14.33
N LYS A 331 -4.18 23.80 -15.02
CA LYS A 331 -3.88 24.73 -16.11
C LYS A 331 -4.27 26.14 -15.66
N SER A 332 -4.07 27.14 -16.53
CA SER A 332 -4.30 28.55 -16.19
C SER A 332 -5.70 28.89 -15.66
N HIS A 333 -6.75 28.13 -16.03
CA HIS A 333 -8.15 28.44 -15.67
C HIS A 333 -9.00 27.20 -15.35
N GLU A 334 -8.40 26.02 -15.26
CA GLU A 334 -9.10 24.77 -14.98
C GLU A 334 -8.15 23.77 -14.34
N PHE A 335 -8.70 22.71 -13.75
CA PHE A 335 -7.93 21.52 -13.39
C PHE A 335 -8.62 20.25 -13.88
N THR A 336 -7.83 19.19 -13.98
CA THR A 336 -8.28 17.86 -14.38
C THR A 336 -7.74 16.82 -13.40
N LEU A 337 -8.55 15.81 -13.11
CA LEU A 337 -8.13 14.61 -12.39
C LEU A 337 -7.67 13.56 -13.39
N VAL A 338 -6.42 13.11 -13.26
CA VAL A 338 -5.79 12.14 -14.16
C VAL A 338 -5.31 10.93 -13.34
N PRO A 339 -5.51 9.67 -13.77
CA PRO A 339 -5.01 8.52 -13.02
C PRO A 339 -3.52 8.65 -12.67
N TRP A 340 -3.20 8.56 -11.39
CA TRP A 340 -1.83 8.74 -10.90
C TRP A 340 -0.96 7.51 -11.18
N ARG A 341 0.35 7.71 -11.31
CA ARG A 341 1.35 6.63 -11.35
C ARG A 341 2.61 7.04 -10.59
N PRO A 342 3.37 6.08 -10.02
CA PRO A 342 4.59 6.37 -9.27
C PRO A 342 5.64 7.21 -10.01
N VAL A 343 5.64 7.15 -11.35
CA VAL A 343 6.59 7.91 -12.19
C VAL A 343 6.47 9.44 -12.04
N ILE A 344 5.30 9.96 -11.65
CA ILE A 344 5.09 11.40 -11.44
C ILE A 344 5.24 11.84 -9.99
N ASP A 345 5.58 10.93 -9.08
CA ASP A 345 5.71 11.21 -7.65
C ASP A 345 6.62 12.39 -7.36
N LEU A 346 7.74 12.45 -8.08
CA LEU A 346 8.77 13.45 -7.89
C LEU A 346 8.52 14.74 -8.69
N GLN A 347 7.37 14.86 -9.37
CA GLN A 347 7.07 15.95 -10.30
C GLN A 347 6.07 16.97 -9.77
N LEU A 348 5.77 16.95 -8.47
CA LEU A 348 4.84 17.93 -7.93
C LEU A 348 5.38 19.36 -8.01
N GLY A 349 4.48 20.29 -8.31
CA GLY A 349 4.78 21.69 -8.58
C GLY A 349 5.39 21.89 -9.97
N ARG A 350 5.72 20.82 -10.69
CA ARG A 350 6.30 20.84 -12.03
C ARG A 350 5.25 20.58 -13.10
N GLU A 351 5.58 20.99 -14.32
CA GLU A 351 4.80 20.67 -15.51
C GLU A 351 4.94 19.18 -15.84
N VAL A 352 3.79 18.53 -15.99
CA VAL A 352 3.68 17.13 -16.42
C VAL A 352 2.81 17.06 -17.66
N THR A 353 3.06 16.05 -18.49
CA THR A 353 2.19 15.74 -19.63
C THR A 353 1.88 14.25 -19.63
N GLY A 354 0.63 13.88 -19.86
CA GLY A 354 0.23 12.49 -19.94
C GLY A 354 -0.98 12.24 -20.81
N ILE A 355 -1.14 11.00 -21.27
CA ILE A 355 -2.28 10.56 -22.08
C ILE A 355 -3.13 9.63 -21.20
N VAL A 356 -4.42 9.96 -21.06
CA VAL A 356 -5.41 9.13 -20.34
C VAL A 356 -5.79 7.93 -21.19
N GLN A 357 -5.73 6.72 -20.63
CA GLN A 357 -6.08 5.47 -21.32
C GLN A 357 -6.73 4.46 -20.37
N GLY A 358 -8.01 4.14 -20.59
CA GLY A 358 -8.71 3.00 -19.98
C GLY A 358 -8.74 3.01 -18.45
N GLY A 359 -8.63 4.19 -17.81
CA GLY A 359 -8.51 4.32 -16.36
C GLY A 359 -7.08 4.27 -15.82
N SER A 360 -6.09 4.38 -16.71
CA SER A 360 -4.68 4.62 -16.41
C SER A 360 -4.20 5.88 -17.14
N ALA A 361 -2.96 6.30 -16.90
CA ALA A 361 -2.33 7.36 -17.67
C ALA A 361 -0.88 6.96 -18.03
N SER A 362 -0.45 7.33 -19.24
CA SER A 362 0.95 7.28 -19.62
C SER A 362 1.56 8.67 -19.45
N TRP A 363 2.57 8.81 -18.62
CA TRP A 363 3.18 10.10 -18.28
C TRP A 363 4.50 10.29 -19.01
N LYS A 364 4.73 11.50 -19.51
CA LYS A 364 6.01 12.00 -20.01
C LYS A 364 6.48 13.12 -19.08
N ILE A 365 7.68 12.96 -18.54
CA ILE A 365 8.33 13.98 -17.71
C ILE A 365 9.09 14.91 -18.66
N GLY A 366 8.79 16.21 -18.62
CA GLY A 366 9.54 17.19 -19.39
C GLY A 366 10.95 17.33 -18.82
N ARG A 367 11.99 17.13 -19.65
CA ARG A 367 13.34 17.63 -19.31
C ARG A 367 13.28 19.15 -19.36
N GLN A 368 13.60 19.84 -18.27
CA GLN A 368 13.94 21.25 -18.35
C GLN A 368 15.22 21.37 -19.16
N ASN A 369 15.15 22.11 -20.28
CA ASN A 369 16.34 22.66 -20.90
C ASN A 369 16.97 23.60 -19.87
N GLU A 370 18.20 23.28 -19.46
CA GLU A 370 19.13 24.27 -18.94
C GLU A 370 19.28 25.34 -20.03
N LEU A 371 18.58 26.46 -19.86
CA LEU A 371 18.90 27.68 -20.60
C LEU A 371 20.22 28.17 -20.04
N SER A 372 21.30 27.74 -20.68
CA SER A 372 22.60 28.42 -20.59
C SER A 372 22.39 29.87 -21.02
N ILE A 373 22.60 30.80 -20.08
CA ILE A 373 22.78 32.23 -20.38
C ILE A 373 24.28 32.47 -20.56
#